data_AF-A0A7C4R9G0-F1
#
_entry.id   AF-A0A7C4R9G0-F1
#
_cell.length_a   1.000
_cell.length_b   1.000
_cell.length_c   1.000
_cell.angle_alpha   90.00
_cell.angle_beta   90.00
_cell.angle_gamma   90.00
#
_symmetry.space_group_name_H-M   'P 1'
#
loop_
_entity.id
_entity.type
_entity.pdbx_description
1 polymer ?
#
loop_
_entity_poly.entity_id
_entity_poly.type
_entity_poly.pdbx_seq_one_letter_code
_entity_poly.pdbx_strand_id
1 'polypeptide(L)'
;MNENRGSNWVCKFCGKTVSTAYSFCVNCEAKRQEQTTWTCEKCGKPMLSAAFEYCIYCGAKKEPKRISEPQIKIPEIQSFAYEIKSYSIKVQDSAFTALCLDGYR
;
A
#
# COMPACT_ATOMS: atom_id res chain seq x y z
N MET A 1 -5.35 -1.35 32.84
CA MET A 1 -6.04 -1.18 31.55
C MET A 1 -5.79 -2.44 30.72
N ASN A 2 -6.83 -3.20 30.35
CA ASN A 2 -6.68 -4.42 29.55
C ASN A 2 -6.92 -4.10 28.07
N GLU A 3 -5.84 -3.87 27.32
CA GLU A 3 -5.89 -3.81 25.86
C GLU A 3 -6.22 -5.21 25.33
N ASN A 4 -7.51 -5.43 25.07
CA ASN A 4 -7.97 -6.49 24.20
C ASN A 4 -7.35 -6.27 22.82
N ARG A 5 -6.22 -6.93 22.53
CA ARG A 5 -5.66 -7.06 21.18
C ARG A 5 -6.53 -7.99 20.32
N GLY A 6 -7.84 -7.77 20.33
CA GLY A 6 -8.77 -8.42 19.40
C GLY A 6 -8.41 -7.94 18.00
N SER A 7 -7.82 -8.83 17.21
CA SER A 7 -7.36 -8.51 15.86
C SER A 7 -8.57 -8.23 14.96
N ASN A 8 -8.98 -6.99 14.78
CA ASN A 8 -10.14 -6.70 13.95
C ASN A 8 -9.86 -7.01 12.47
N TRP A 9 -10.90 -7.35 11.70
CA TRP A 9 -10.84 -7.53 10.24
C TRP A 9 -11.79 -6.54 9.55
N VAL A 10 -11.43 -6.13 8.34
CA VAL A 10 -12.26 -5.21 7.54
C VAL A 10 -13.13 -6.02 6.60
N CYS A 11 -14.45 -5.79 6.63
CA CYS A 11 -15.39 -6.42 5.73
C CYS A 11 -15.21 -5.89 4.30
N LYS A 12 -15.06 -6.79 3.30
CA LYS A 12 -14.93 -6.38 1.90
C LYS A 12 -16.22 -5.83 1.28
N PHE A 13 -17.39 -6.20 1.82
CA PHE A 13 -18.68 -5.78 1.26
C PHE A 13 -19.09 -4.39 1.73
N CYS A 14 -18.87 -4.08 3.02
CA CYS A 14 -19.31 -2.82 3.61
C CYS A 14 -18.16 -1.91 4.09
N GLY A 15 -16.90 -2.37 4.00
CA GLY A 15 -15.71 -1.62 4.40
C GLY A 15 -15.55 -1.38 5.90
N LYS A 16 -16.46 -1.91 6.74
CA LYS A 16 -16.44 -1.67 8.19
C LYS A 16 -15.51 -2.66 8.90
N THR A 17 -14.85 -2.17 9.95
CA THR A 17 -14.02 -2.95 10.86
C THR A 17 -14.91 -3.78 11.80
N VAL A 18 -14.64 -5.07 11.89
CA VAL A 18 -15.39 -6.06 12.69
C VAL A 18 -14.41 -6.84 13.55
N SER A 19 -14.81 -7.22 14.77
CA SER A 19 -13.98 -8.07 15.63
C SER A 19 -13.75 -9.46 15.03
N THR A 20 -12.55 -10.01 15.20
CA THR A 20 -12.22 -11.40 14.84
C THR A 20 -13.09 -12.44 15.55
N ALA A 21 -13.72 -12.08 16.66
CA ALA A 21 -14.66 -12.95 17.38
C ALA A 21 -15.87 -13.32 16.51
N TYR A 22 -16.24 -12.49 15.53
CA TYR A 22 -17.36 -12.75 14.63
C TYR A 22 -16.90 -13.32 13.30
N SER A 23 -17.55 -14.41 12.88
CA SER A 23 -17.34 -15.06 11.57
C SER A 23 -18.14 -14.39 10.43
N PHE A 24 -18.99 -13.43 10.76
CA PHE A 24 -19.81 -12.67 9.84
C PHE A 24 -19.72 -11.19 10.18
N CYS A 25 -19.99 -10.33 9.21
CA CYS A 25 -20.01 -8.90 9.43
C CYS A 25 -21.29 -8.52 10.17
N VAL A 26 -21.17 -7.98 11.38
CA VAL A 26 -22.33 -7.50 12.17
C VAL A 26 -23.10 -6.34 11.50
N ASN A 27 -22.52 -5.69 10.48
CA ASN A 27 -23.15 -4.55 9.81
C ASN A 27 -23.89 -4.88 8.52
N CYS A 28 -23.53 -5.99 7.85
CA CYS A 28 -24.11 -6.36 6.55
C CYS A 28 -24.36 -7.87 6.41
N GLU A 29 -24.16 -8.62 7.49
CA GLU A 29 -24.38 -10.08 7.60
C GLU A 29 -23.55 -10.93 6.62
N ALA A 30 -22.69 -10.32 5.82
CA ALA A 30 -21.82 -11.02 4.91
C ALA A 30 -20.83 -11.91 5.67
N LYS A 31 -20.65 -13.14 5.20
CA LYS A 31 -19.66 -14.08 5.75
C LYS A 31 -18.25 -13.48 5.62
N ARG A 32 -17.46 -13.61 6.68
CA ARG A 32 -16.05 -13.23 6.66
C ARG A 32 -15.36 -14.01 5.55
N GLN A 33 -14.77 -13.29 4.61
CA GLN A 33 -13.84 -13.90 3.68
C GLN A 33 -12.53 -14.11 4.44
N GLU A 34 -12.16 -15.38 4.64
CA GLU A 34 -10.88 -15.73 5.22
C GLU A 34 -9.77 -15.06 4.41
N GLN A 35 -8.90 -14.31 5.11
CA GLN A 35 -7.78 -13.64 4.46
C GLN A 35 -6.72 -14.70 4.15
N THR A 36 -6.83 -15.29 2.97
CA THR A 36 -5.86 -16.25 2.46
C THR A 36 -4.55 -15.54 2.21
N THR A 37 -3.50 -15.97 2.90
CA THR A 37 -2.20 -15.30 2.92
C THR A 37 -1.35 -15.64 1.70
N TRP A 38 -1.33 -16.91 1.31
CA TRP A 38 -0.67 -17.39 0.10
C TRP A 38 -1.44 -18.57 -0.49
N THR A 39 -1.28 -18.78 -1.79
CA THR A 39 -1.85 -19.91 -2.51
C THR A 39 -0.72 -20.84 -2.88
N CYS A 40 -0.86 -22.13 -2.61
CA CYS A 40 0.16 -23.10 -3.00
C CYS A 40 0.21 -23.24 -4.52
N GLU A 41 1.37 -23.05 -5.12
CA GLU A 41 1.55 -23.13 -6.58
C GLU A 41 1.39 -24.56 -7.13
N LYS A 42 1.68 -25.58 -6.30
CA LYS A 42 1.54 -26.99 -6.69
C LYS A 42 0.09 -27.48 -6.69
N CYS A 43 -0.72 -27.09 -5.71
CA CYS A 43 -2.09 -27.61 -5.55
C CYS A 43 -3.19 -26.56 -5.73
N GLY A 44 -2.85 -25.27 -5.86
CA GLY A 44 -3.81 -24.18 -6.03
C GLY A 44 -4.65 -23.86 -4.79
N LYS A 45 -4.45 -24.55 -3.67
CA LYS A 45 -5.25 -24.34 -2.46
C LYS A 45 -4.76 -23.13 -1.66
N PRO A 46 -5.68 -22.28 -1.17
CA PRO A 46 -5.31 -21.14 -0.35
C PRO A 46 -4.91 -21.55 1.06
N MET A 47 -3.96 -20.84 1.64
CA MET A 47 -3.42 -21.04 2.98
C MET A 47 -3.85 -19.91 3.91
N LEU A 48 -4.31 -20.29 5.10
CA LEU A 48 -4.90 -19.36 6.08
C LEU A 48 -3.86 -18.59 6.88
N SER A 49 -2.62 -19.08 6.95
CA SER A 49 -1.54 -18.45 7.69
C SER A 49 -0.27 -18.37 6.87
N ALA A 50 0.38 -17.20 6.96
CA ALA A 50 1.66 -16.95 6.34
C ALA A 50 2.82 -17.70 7.02
N ALA A 51 2.59 -18.19 8.26
CA ALA A 51 3.58 -18.91 9.07
C ALA A 51 3.80 -20.36 8.61
N PHE A 52 2.89 -20.93 7.81
CA PHE A 52 3.10 -22.25 7.24
C PHE A 52 4.18 -22.21 6.16
N GLU A 53 5.31 -22.88 6.41
CA GLU A 53 6.39 -23.04 5.42
C GLU A 53 6.08 -24.10 4.36
N TYR A 54 5.14 -24.99 4.64
CA TYR A 54 4.72 -26.07 3.75
C TYR A 54 3.20 -26.06 3.62
N CYS A 55 2.70 -26.52 2.47
CA CYS A 55 1.27 -26.66 2.23
C CYS A 55 0.73 -27.85 3.03
N ILE A 56 -0.25 -27.61 3.90
CA ILE A 56 -0.88 -28.67 4.70
C ILE A 56 -1.65 -29.71 3.87
N TYR A 57 -2.00 -29.40 2.61
CA TYR A 57 -2.77 -30.30 1.75
C TYR A 57 -1.90 -31.21 0.87
N CYS A 58 -0.67 -30.80 0.57
CA CYS A 58 0.19 -31.54 -0.38
C CYS A 58 1.67 -31.64 0.02
N GLY A 59 2.09 -30.99 1.10
CA GLY A 59 3.48 -31.00 1.58
C GLY A 59 4.46 -30.12 0.79
N ALA A 60 4.03 -29.45 -0.28
CA ALA A 60 4.89 -28.57 -1.06
C ALA A 60 5.41 -27.39 -0.22
N LYS A 61 6.71 -27.08 -0.32
CA LYS A 61 7.31 -25.92 0.33
C LYS A 61 6.75 -24.62 -0.26
N LYS A 62 6.55 -23.61 0.57
CA LYS A 62 6.16 -22.26 0.19
C LYS A 62 7.28 -21.66 -0.65
N GLU A 63 7.04 -21.50 -1.94
CA GLU A 63 7.98 -20.82 -2.82
C GLU A 63 7.95 -19.32 -2.50
N PRO A 64 9.11 -18.66 -2.29
CA PRO A 64 9.13 -17.21 -2.19
C PRO A 64 8.67 -16.68 -3.54
N LYS A 65 7.61 -15.85 -3.54
CA LYS A 65 7.23 -15.09 -4.74
C LYS A 65 8.45 -14.28 -5.16
N ARG A 66 9.19 -14.75 -6.18
CA ARG A 66 10.07 -13.87 -6.93
C ARG A 66 9.12 -12.84 -7.50
N ILE A 67 9.27 -11.60 -7.04
CA ILE A 67 8.75 -10.47 -7.77
C ILE A 67 9.51 -10.54 -9.08
N SER A 68 8.95 -11.23 -10.08
CA SER A 68 9.51 -11.24 -11.42
C SER A 68 9.57 -9.78 -11.79
N GLU A 69 10.80 -9.29 -11.94
CA GLU A 69 11.11 -7.89 -12.19
C GLU A 69 10.07 -7.34 -13.17
N PRO A 70 9.27 -6.34 -12.77
CA PRO A 70 8.24 -5.84 -13.64
C PRO A 70 8.96 -5.35 -14.89
N GLN A 71 8.71 -6.02 -16.02
CA GLN A 71 9.24 -5.63 -17.31
C GLN A 71 8.49 -4.36 -17.72
N ILE A 72 8.85 -3.25 -17.09
CA ILE A 72 8.43 -1.92 -17.48
C ILE A 72 9.10 -1.70 -18.82
N LYS A 73 8.35 -1.96 -19.90
CA LYS A 73 8.75 -1.55 -21.24
C LYS A 73 8.71 -0.04 -21.24
N ILE A 74 9.84 0.59 -20.94
CA ILE A 74 10.00 2.03 -21.11
C ILE A 74 9.98 2.24 -22.64
N PRO A 75 8.97 2.92 -23.19
CA PRO A 75 8.96 3.23 -24.61
C PRO A 75 10.18 4.10 -24.94
N GLU A 76 10.80 3.83 -26.07
CA GLU A 76 11.94 4.59 -26.58
C GLU A 76 11.50 6.05 -26.74
N ILE A 77 12.05 6.94 -25.90
CA ILE A 77 11.67 8.34 -25.88
C ILE A 77 12.26 8.97 -27.14
N GLN A 78 11.42 9.22 -28.15
CA GLN A 78 11.85 9.97 -29.32
C GLN A 78 12.17 11.40 -28.88
N SER A 79 13.43 11.80 -29.04
CA SER A 79 13.89 13.15 -28.69
C SER A 79 13.23 14.16 -29.62
N PHE A 80 12.14 14.78 -29.15
CA PHE A 80 11.59 15.96 -29.79
C PHE A 80 12.40 17.17 -29.33
N ALA A 81 13.15 17.77 -30.26
CA ALA A 81 13.72 19.09 -30.04
C ALA A 81 12.55 20.09 -29.97
N TYR A 82 12.33 20.67 -28.80
CA TYR A 82 11.36 21.75 -28.62
C TYR A 82 12.08 23.03 -28.24
N GLU A 83 11.61 24.14 -28.82
CA GLU A 83 12.09 25.47 -28.47
C GLU A 83 11.57 25.85 -27.09
N ILE A 84 12.48 25.96 -26.13
CA ILE A 84 12.17 26.48 -24.80
C ILE A 84 12.06 27.99 -24.92
N LYS A 85 10.84 28.53 -24.95
CA LYS A 85 10.63 29.98 -24.89
C LYS A 85 10.91 30.45 -23.47
N SER A 86 12.05 31.09 -23.27
CA SER A 86 12.41 31.72 -22.00
C SER A 86 11.58 32.99 -21.82
N TYR A 87 10.61 32.94 -20.93
CA TYR A 87 9.87 34.13 -20.51
C TYR A 87 10.55 34.74 -19.29
N SER A 88 10.89 36.03 -19.40
CA SER A 88 11.42 36.80 -18.28
C SER A 88 10.29 37.11 -17.31
N ILE A 89 10.27 36.40 -16.17
CA ILE A 89 9.37 36.73 -15.06
C ILE A 89 9.95 37.99 -14.40
N LYS A 90 9.23 39.10 -14.51
CA LYS A 90 9.53 40.29 -13.71
C LYS A 90 9.04 40.02 -12.29
N VAL A 91 9.98 39.75 -11.39
CA VAL A 91 9.71 39.76 -9.95
C VAL A 91 9.33 41.20 -9.62
N GLN A 92 8.07 41.43 -9.26
CA GLN A 92 7.70 42.71 -8.65
C GLN A 92 8.31 42.69 -7.25
N ASP A 93 9.14 43.69 -6.96
CA ASP A 93 9.67 43.95 -5.64
C ASP A 93 8.50 44.17 -4.65
N SER A 94 7.91 43.08 -4.16
CA SER A 94 7.14 43.14 -2.94
C SER A 94 8.13 43.56 -1.87
N ALA A 95 7.96 44.77 -1.38
CA ALA A 95 8.77 45.37 -0.33
C ALA A 95 8.96 44.38 0.82
N PHE A 96 10.05 43.61 0.77
CA PHE A 96 10.60 42.96 1.94
C PHE A 96 11.36 44.08 2.64
N THR A 97 10.59 44.92 3.33
CA THR A 97 11.11 45.94 4.23
C THR A 97 12.16 45.30 5.11
N ALA A 98 13.35 45.84 5.00
CA ALA A 98 14.53 45.47 5.76
C ALA A 98 14.21 45.37 7.26
N LEU A 99 14.27 44.17 7.80
CA LEU A 99 14.61 44.00 9.21
C LEU A 99 16.14 43.98 9.26
N CYS A 100 16.72 45.18 9.37
CA CYS A 100 18.14 45.34 9.62
C CYS A 100 18.53 44.57 10.88
N LEU A 101 19.50 43.67 10.73
CA LEU A 101 20.49 43.40 11.75
C LEU A 101 21.10 44.75 12.16
N ASP A 102 20.73 45.27 13.32
CA ASP A 102 21.65 46.01 14.19
C ASP A 102 21.02 46.11 15.57
N GLY A 103 21.67 45.45 16.54
CA GLY A 103 21.13 45.27 17.88
C GLY A 103 21.02 46.58 18.66
N TYR A 104 19.94 46.72 19.41
CA TYR A 104 19.88 47.55 20.60
C TYR A 104 18.99 46.88 21.67
N ARG A 105 19.71 46.39 22.69
CA ARG A 105 19.34 46.19 24.10
C ARG A 105 19.15 44.76 24.60
#